data_AF-A0A4Q7KD39-F1
#
_entry.id   AF-A0A4Q7KD39-F1
#
_cell.length_a   1.000
_cell.length_b   1.000
_cell.length_c   1.000
_cell.angle_alpha   90.00
_cell.angle_beta   90.00
_cell.angle_gamma   90.00
#
_symmetry.space_group_name_H-M   'P 1'
#
loop_
_entity.id
_entity.type
_entity.pdbx_description
1 polymer ?
#
loop_
_entity_poly.entity_id
_entity_poly.type
_entity_poly.pdbx_seq_one_letter_code
_entity_poly.pdbx_strand_id
1 'polypeptide(L)'
;MSVSWDRAHRRYELVNAVLGDVAWTGTPEISESRRAEIDREYGEFGEFLADVQRRWYRTFDARLDAVLEDADSDGDALAGATAVLWRQVAVDLWPTCVLLNAHAGHASIAPIEAHHAERLFAVTGFDHRLYRVDSPQRTVRRRVLPMCRLSRWRTASA
;
A
#
# COMPACT_ATOMS: atom_id res chain seq x y z
N MET A 1 -13.67 -24.56 14.83
CA MET A 1 -13.26 -23.56 13.83
C MET A 1 -12.52 -24.28 12.72
N SER A 2 -12.81 -23.98 11.46
CA SER A 2 -12.16 -24.67 10.34
C SER A 2 -10.72 -24.19 10.21
N VAL A 3 -9.80 -25.12 9.94
CA VAL A 3 -8.35 -24.85 9.76
C VAL A 3 -8.08 -23.76 8.71
N SER A 4 -8.99 -23.58 7.75
CA SER A 4 -8.91 -22.54 6.72
C SER A 4 -9.17 -21.13 7.25
N TRP A 5 -10.12 -20.95 8.17
CA TRP A 5 -10.42 -19.64 8.75
C TRP A 5 -9.29 -19.17 9.66
N ASP A 6 -8.76 -20.07 10.50
CA ASP A 6 -7.65 -19.75 11.41
C ASP A 6 -6.41 -19.28 10.64
N ARG A 7 -6.12 -19.93 9.51
CA ARG A 7 -4.99 -19.55 8.64
C ARG A 7 -5.22 -18.18 7.98
N ALA A 8 -6.42 -17.92 7.48
CA ALA A 8 -6.74 -16.63 6.87
C ALA A 8 -6.62 -15.48 7.90
N HIS A 9 -7.07 -15.72 9.13
CA HIS A 9 -6.98 -14.76 10.22
C HIS A 9 -5.53 -14.44 10.58
N ARG A 10 -4.69 -15.45 10.83
CA ARG A 10 -3.25 -15.24 11.13
C ARG A 10 -2.52 -14.49 10.01
N ARG A 11 -2.82 -14.83 8.75
CA ARG A 11 -2.26 -14.13 7.58
C ARG A 11 -2.66 -12.66 7.54
N TYR A 12 -3.92 -12.36 7.89
CA TYR A 12 -4.41 -10.99 8.00
C TYR A 12 -3.71 -10.21 9.12
N GLU A 13 -3.56 -10.81 10.31
CA GLU A 13 -2.83 -10.21 11.42
C GLU A 13 -1.37 -9.94 11.08
N LEU A 14 -0.69 -10.90 10.45
CA LEU A 14 0.72 -10.77 10.07
C LEU A 14 0.92 -9.66 9.04
N VAL A 15 0.04 -9.54 8.03
CA VAL A 15 0.08 -8.42 7.08
C VAL A 15 -0.05 -7.09 7.82
N ASN A 16 -1.02 -6.95 8.73
CA ASN A 16 -1.21 -5.71 9.48
C ASN A 16 -0.04 -5.41 10.41
N ALA A 17 0.57 -6.43 11.01
CA ALA A 17 1.74 -6.27 11.86
C ALA A 17 2.94 -5.73 11.07
N VAL A 18 3.24 -6.33 9.91
CA VAL A 18 4.33 -5.87 9.03
C VAL A 18 4.05 -4.46 8.51
N LEU A 19 2.82 -4.18 8.05
CA LEU A 19 2.46 -2.83 7.59
C LEU A 19 2.47 -1.80 8.73
N GLY A 20 2.17 -2.22 9.96
CA GLY A 20 2.31 -1.40 11.16
C GLY A 20 3.78 -1.07 11.44
N ASP A 21 4.67 -2.05 11.31
CA ASP A 21 6.12 -1.84 11.45
C ASP A 21 6.64 -0.84 10.39
N VAL A 22 6.24 -1.00 9.12
CA VAL A 22 6.58 -0.07 8.02
C VAL A 22 6.00 1.32 8.27
N ALA A 23 4.77 1.42 8.79
CA ALA A 23 4.14 2.70 9.13
C ALA A 23 4.92 3.43 10.23
N TRP A 24 5.39 2.69 11.22
CA TRP A 24 6.13 3.21 12.37
C TRP A 24 7.55 3.68 11.99
N THR A 25 8.29 2.86 11.24
CA THR A 25 9.68 3.18 10.87
C THR A 25 9.75 4.08 9.64
N GLY A 26 8.73 4.07 8.79
CA GLY A 26 8.74 4.68 7.47
C GLY A 26 9.65 3.96 6.47
N THR A 27 10.10 2.74 6.78
CA THR A 27 11.04 1.99 5.96
C THR A 27 10.50 0.62 5.58
N PRO A 28 10.87 0.08 4.40
CA PRO A 28 10.34 -1.20 3.92
C PRO A 28 11.06 -2.41 4.50
N GLU A 29 12.12 -2.22 5.31
CA GLU A 29 12.88 -3.36 5.82
C GLU A 29 12.05 -4.18 6.82
N ILE A 30 12.02 -5.49 6.58
CA ILE A 30 11.36 -6.45 7.45
C ILE A 30 12.41 -7.06 8.38
N SER A 31 12.15 -7.04 9.68
CA SER A 31 13.03 -7.64 10.66
C SER A 31 13.17 -9.16 10.44
N GLU A 32 14.27 -9.73 10.90
CA GLU A 32 14.52 -11.18 10.78
C GLU A 32 13.43 -12.01 11.48
N SER A 33 12.91 -11.54 12.62
CA SER A 33 11.81 -12.21 13.32
C SER A 33 10.52 -12.22 12.50
N ARG A 34 10.15 -11.09 11.89
CA ARG A 34 9.01 -11.01 10.97
C ARG A 34 9.20 -11.85 9.73
N ARG A 35 10.43 -11.92 9.22
CA ARG A 35 10.76 -12.77 8.07
C ARG A 35 10.51 -14.24 8.38
N ALA A 36 10.95 -14.72 9.55
CA ALA A 36 10.70 -16.08 9.99
C ALA A 36 9.20 -16.39 10.21
N GLU A 37 8.41 -15.41 10.68
CA GLU A 37 6.95 -15.53 10.76
C GLU A 37 6.29 -15.62 9.38
N ILE A 38 6.73 -14.79 8.43
CA ILE A 38 6.24 -14.81 7.06
C ILE A 38 6.50 -16.16 6.41
N ASP A 39 7.75 -16.66 6.46
CA ASP A 39 8.10 -17.92 5.84
C ASP A 39 7.31 -19.09 6.47
N ARG A 40 6.94 -19.01 7.76
CA ARG A 40 6.08 -20.01 8.41
C ARG A 40 4.63 -20.00 7.90
N GLU A 41 4.02 -18.84 7.72
CA GLU A 41 2.60 -18.72 7.35
C GLU A 41 2.36 -18.76 5.83
N TYR A 42 3.31 -18.22 5.06
CA TYR A 42 3.25 -18.08 3.61
C TYR A 42 4.13 -19.09 2.87
N GLY A 43 5.08 -19.75 3.55
CA GLY A 43 6.07 -20.62 2.94
C GLY A 43 7.28 -19.84 2.43
N GLU A 44 7.03 -18.71 1.79
CA GLU A 44 8.07 -17.79 1.34
C GLU A 44 7.58 -16.34 1.33
N PHE A 45 8.52 -15.41 1.35
CA PHE A 45 8.26 -13.99 1.29
C PHE A 45 7.57 -13.52 -0.01
N GLY A 46 7.84 -14.17 -1.13
CA GLY A 46 7.19 -13.84 -2.40
C GLY A 46 5.66 -13.99 -2.33
N GLU A 47 5.18 -15.04 -1.68
CA GLU A 47 3.75 -15.29 -1.48
C GLU A 47 3.10 -14.28 -0.53
N PHE A 48 3.85 -13.81 0.46
CA PHE A 48 3.41 -12.71 1.31
C PHE A 48 3.25 -11.41 0.51
N LEU A 49 4.25 -11.05 -0.30
CA LEU A 49 4.17 -9.87 -1.15
C LEU A 49 3.02 -9.96 -2.15
N ALA A 50 2.78 -11.14 -2.72
CA ALA A 50 1.65 -11.40 -3.61
C ALA A 50 0.30 -11.19 -2.90
N ASP A 51 0.14 -11.63 -1.63
CA ASP A 51 -1.09 -11.36 -0.87
C ASP A 51 -1.27 -9.87 -0.57
N VAL A 52 -0.20 -9.17 -0.18
CA VAL A 52 -0.22 -7.72 0.02
C VAL A 52 -0.65 -6.99 -1.25
N GLN A 53 -0.09 -7.34 -2.41
CA GLN A 53 -0.47 -6.79 -3.71
C GLN A 53 -1.96 -7.03 -4.02
N ARG A 54 -2.47 -8.24 -3.77
CA ARG A 54 -3.89 -8.58 -4.00
C ARG A 54 -4.82 -7.80 -3.06
N ARG A 55 -4.41 -7.51 -1.82
CA ARG A 55 -5.20 -6.69 -0.89
C ARG A 55 -5.25 -5.23 -1.32
N TRP A 56 -4.11 -4.70 -1.76
CA TRP A 56 -4.02 -3.38 -2.37
C TRP A 56 -4.99 -3.25 -3.55
N TYR A 57 -4.90 -4.16 -4.53
CA TYR A 57 -5.76 -4.12 -5.70
C TYR A 57 -7.23 -4.31 -5.36
N ARG A 58 -7.58 -5.22 -4.44
CA ARG A 58 -8.97 -5.35 -3.96
C ARG A 58 -9.50 -4.06 -3.35
N THR A 59 -8.67 -3.30 -2.64
CA THR A 59 -9.09 -2.03 -2.04
C THR A 59 -9.27 -0.95 -3.09
N PHE A 60 -8.37 -0.91 -4.07
CA PHE A 60 -8.49 0.00 -5.21
C PHE A 60 -9.73 -0.32 -6.05
N ASP A 61 -9.90 -1.57 -6.47
CA ASP A 61 -11.02 -2.02 -7.32
C ASP A 61 -12.37 -1.73 -6.64
N ALA A 62 -12.50 -2.01 -5.33
CA ALA A 62 -13.73 -1.72 -4.58
C ALA A 62 -14.09 -0.22 -4.54
N ARG A 63 -13.09 0.67 -4.66
CA ARG A 63 -13.32 2.12 -4.74
C ARG A 63 -13.48 2.60 -6.18
N LEU A 64 -12.91 1.84 -7.14
CA LEU A 64 -13.06 2.11 -8.56
C LEU A 64 -14.50 1.91 -9.01
N ASP A 65 -15.22 0.96 -8.42
CA ASP A 65 -16.65 0.73 -8.70
C ASP A 65 -17.46 2.03 -8.58
N ALA A 66 -17.24 2.83 -7.53
CA ALA A 66 -17.91 4.13 -7.36
C ALA A 66 -17.51 5.16 -8.44
N VAL A 67 -16.23 5.18 -8.85
CA VAL A 67 -15.77 6.07 -9.93
C VAL A 67 -16.40 5.66 -11.27
N LEU A 68 -16.58 4.37 -11.51
CA LEU A 68 -17.23 3.85 -12.72
C LEU A 68 -18.73 4.17 -12.75
N GLU A 69 -19.39 4.21 -11.60
CA GLU A 69 -20.80 4.58 -11.47
C GLU A 69 -21.03 6.09 -11.69
N ASP A 70 -20.10 6.93 -11.22
CA ASP A 70 -20.23 8.39 -11.26
C ASP A 70 -19.65 9.05 -12.52
N ALA A 71 -18.76 8.37 -13.25
CA ALA A 71 -18.09 8.97 -14.40
C ALA A 71 -19.00 9.04 -15.64
N ASP A 72 -19.01 10.22 -16.28
CA ASP A 72 -19.46 10.33 -17.66
C ASP A 72 -18.62 9.38 -18.54
N SER A 73 -19.23 8.76 -19.55
CA SER A 73 -18.59 7.75 -20.41
C SER A 73 -17.47 8.29 -21.32
N ASP A 74 -16.97 9.49 -21.06
CA ASP A 74 -15.78 10.05 -21.72
C ASP A 74 -14.52 9.37 -21.17
N GLY A 75 -13.80 8.67 -22.05
CA GLY A 75 -12.64 7.86 -21.68
C GLY A 75 -11.51 8.67 -21.04
N ASP A 76 -11.29 9.92 -21.47
CA ASP A 76 -10.23 10.76 -20.89
C ASP A 76 -10.60 11.23 -19.48
N ALA A 77 -11.88 11.54 -19.25
CA ALA A 77 -12.38 11.87 -17.92
C ALA A 77 -12.28 10.68 -16.96
N LEU A 78 -12.64 9.48 -17.42
CA LEU A 78 -12.53 8.25 -16.63
C LEU A 78 -11.08 7.89 -16.30
N ALA A 79 -10.15 8.01 -17.26
CA ALA A 79 -8.73 7.79 -17.03
C ALA A 79 -8.18 8.78 -15.98
N GLY A 80 -8.56 10.05 -16.08
CA GLY A 80 -8.20 11.11 -15.13
C GLY A 80 -8.72 10.84 -13.71
N ALA A 81 -10.00 10.48 -13.57
CA ALA A 81 -10.61 10.13 -12.28
C ALA A 81 -9.96 8.89 -11.66
N THR A 82 -9.67 7.87 -12.47
CA THR A 82 -8.96 6.66 -12.06
C THR A 82 -7.56 6.97 -11.55
N ALA A 83 -6.83 7.88 -12.22
CA ALA A 83 -5.51 8.33 -11.78
C ALA A 83 -5.56 9.09 -10.43
N VAL A 84 -6.60 9.88 -10.20
CA VAL A 84 -6.84 10.55 -8.90
C VAL A 84 -7.08 9.50 -7.81
N LEU A 85 -7.97 8.54 -8.07
CA LEU A 85 -8.26 7.46 -7.13
C LEU A 85 -7.00 6.66 -6.78
N TRP A 86 -6.19 6.30 -7.78
CA TRP A 86 -4.94 5.56 -7.57
C TRP A 86 -4.00 6.28 -6.59
N ARG A 87 -3.83 7.61 -6.76
CA ARG A 87 -3.05 8.43 -5.84
C ARG A 87 -3.67 8.50 -4.44
N GLN A 88 -5.00 8.59 -4.35
CA GLN A 88 -5.68 8.63 -3.05
C GLN A 88 -5.48 7.31 -2.28
N VAL A 89 -5.64 6.17 -2.94
CA VAL A 89 -5.38 4.85 -2.32
C VAL A 89 -3.92 4.74 -1.89
N ALA A 90 -2.98 5.31 -2.65
CA ALA A 90 -1.57 5.35 -2.27
C ALA A 90 -1.26 6.19 -1.04
N VAL A 91 -2.00 7.26 -0.83
CA VAL A 91 -1.89 8.05 0.39
C VAL A 91 -2.51 7.28 1.56
N ASP A 92 -3.73 6.75 1.39
CA ASP A 92 -4.48 6.06 2.45
C ASP A 92 -3.79 4.78 2.92
N LEU A 93 -3.18 4.05 2.00
CA LEU A 93 -2.47 2.79 2.24
C LEU A 93 -0.95 2.96 2.09
N TRP A 94 -0.44 4.13 2.50
CA TRP A 94 0.98 4.48 2.35
C TRP A 94 1.98 3.38 2.78
N PRO A 95 1.84 2.70 3.94
CA PRO A 95 2.77 1.64 4.31
C PRO A 95 2.80 0.48 3.31
N THR A 96 1.65 0.18 2.71
CA THR A 96 1.52 -0.83 1.64
C THR A 96 2.27 -0.39 0.40
N CYS A 97 2.13 0.87 -0.02
CA CYS A 97 2.91 1.44 -1.12
C CYS A 97 4.41 1.37 -0.87
N VAL A 98 4.87 1.77 0.31
CA VAL A 98 6.30 1.77 0.65
C VAL A 98 6.87 0.36 0.51
N LEU A 99 6.19 -0.63 1.08
CA LEU A 99 6.61 -2.02 1.01
C LEU A 99 6.61 -2.55 -0.43
N LEU A 100 5.51 -2.39 -1.17
CA LEU A 100 5.38 -2.90 -2.53
C LEU A 100 6.37 -2.24 -3.50
N ASN A 101 6.58 -0.92 -3.38
CA ASN A 101 7.54 -0.19 -4.22
C ASN A 101 8.99 -0.65 -3.97
N ALA A 102 9.34 -0.97 -2.72
CA ALA A 102 10.67 -1.50 -2.41
C ALA A 102 10.92 -2.89 -3.01
N HIS A 103 9.86 -3.62 -3.35
CA HIS A 103 9.90 -4.95 -3.97
C HIS A 103 9.31 -4.96 -5.38
N ALA A 104 9.31 -3.81 -6.05
CA ALA A 104 8.88 -3.68 -7.43
C ALA A 104 9.66 -4.63 -8.35
N GLY A 105 8.94 -5.41 -9.17
CA GLY A 105 9.55 -6.40 -10.06
C GLY A 105 9.92 -7.74 -9.41
N HIS A 106 9.56 -7.97 -8.14
CA HIS A 106 9.67 -9.29 -7.53
C HIS A 106 8.87 -10.32 -8.35
N ALA A 107 9.45 -11.50 -8.60
CA ALA A 107 8.90 -12.50 -9.52
C ALA A 107 7.47 -12.94 -9.14
N SER A 108 7.16 -13.05 -7.85
CA SER A 108 5.82 -13.40 -7.36
C SER A 108 4.77 -12.30 -7.52
N ILE A 109 5.18 -11.03 -7.71
CA ILE A 109 4.28 -9.88 -7.86
C ILE A 109 4.07 -9.53 -9.34
N ALA A 110 5.11 -9.64 -10.16
CA ALA A 110 5.10 -9.16 -11.55
C ALA A 110 3.93 -9.70 -12.40
N PRO A 111 3.52 -10.98 -12.31
CA PRO A 111 2.34 -11.47 -13.03
C PRO A 111 1.03 -10.84 -12.56
N ILE A 112 0.91 -10.52 -11.28
CA ILE A 112 -0.28 -9.90 -10.68
C ILE A 112 -0.41 -8.46 -11.18
N GLU A 113 0.71 -7.71 -11.16
CA GLU A 113 0.75 -6.35 -11.70
C GLU A 113 0.47 -6.32 -13.20
N ALA A 114 1.05 -7.25 -13.95
CA ALA A 114 0.85 -7.34 -15.39
C ALA A 114 -0.63 -7.50 -15.72
N HIS A 115 -1.27 -8.50 -15.09
CA HIS A 115 -2.69 -8.80 -15.29
C HIS A 115 -3.62 -7.67 -14.83
N HIS A 116 -3.36 -7.05 -13.68
CA HIS A 116 -4.19 -5.93 -13.19
C HIS A 116 -4.08 -4.71 -14.11
N ALA A 117 -2.86 -4.36 -14.56
CA ALA A 117 -2.66 -3.22 -15.45
C ALA A 117 -3.37 -3.41 -16.80
N GLU A 118 -3.32 -4.62 -17.38
CA GLU A 118 -4.05 -4.92 -18.62
C GLU A 118 -5.56 -4.75 -18.45
N ARG A 119 -6.12 -5.29 -17.36
CA ARG A 119 -7.55 -5.15 -17.06
C ARG A 119 -7.96 -3.71 -16.80
N LEU A 120 -7.16 -2.99 -16.01
CA LEU A 120 -7.45 -1.60 -15.67
C LEU A 120 -7.42 -0.72 -16.91
N PHE A 121 -6.39 -0.85 -17.74
CA PHE A 121 -6.27 -0.10 -18.99
C PHE A 121 -7.44 -0.40 -19.94
N ALA A 122 -7.85 -1.67 -20.07
CA ALA A 122 -8.97 -2.04 -20.92
C ALA A 122 -10.31 -1.42 -20.47
N VAL A 123 -10.50 -1.17 -19.17
CA VAL A 123 -11.74 -0.62 -18.60
C VAL A 123 -11.72 0.91 -18.56
N THR A 124 -10.60 1.51 -18.20
CA THR A 124 -10.53 2.94 -17.86
C THR A 124 -9.59 3.76 -18.75
N GLY A 125 -8.82 3.11 -19.63
CA GLY A 125 -7.72 3.76 -20.36
C GLY A 125 -6.52 4.14 -19.49
N PHE A 126 -6.55 3.88 -18.18
CA PHE A 126 -5.49 4.26 -17.25
C PHE A 126 -4.43 3.15 -17.11
N ASP A 127 -3.18 3.49 -17.42
CA ASP A 127 -2.01 2.64 -17.14
C ASP A 127 -1.26 3.12 -15.89
N HIS A 128 -1.46 2.40 -14.78
CA HIS A 128 -0.82 2.73 -13.50
C HIS A 128 0.70 2.50 -13.49
N ARG A 129 1.26 1.79 -14.48
CA ARG A 129 2.72 1.57 -14.58
C ARG A 129 3.47 2.88 -14.81
N LEU A 130 2.82 3.87 -15.44
CA LEU A 130 3.33 5.23 -15.61
C LEU A 130 3.37 6.03 -14.30
N TYR A 131 2.68 5.55 -13.27
CA TYR A 131 2.51 6.21 -11.97
C TYR A 131 3.20 5.48 -10.83
N ARG A 132 4.14 4.56 -11.14
CA ARG A 132 5.05 4.06 -10.11
C ARG A 132 5.80 5.26 -9.54
N VAL A 133 5.56 5.52 -8.27
CA VAL A 133 6.26 6.58 -7.55
C VAL A 133 7.70 6.10 -7.42
N ASP A 134 8.61 6.67 -8.22
CA ASP A 134 10.04 6.58 -7.94
C ASP A 134 10.24 7.00 -6.49
N SER A 135 10.74 6.05 -5.70
CA SER A 135 10.70 6.04 -4.25
C SER A 135 10.87 7.44 -3.62
N PRO A 136 9.89 7.96 -2.85
CA PRO A 136 9.93 9.30 -2.26
C PRO A 136 10.96 9.45 -1.14
N GLN A 137 11.82 8.44 -0.92
CA GLN A 137 12.94 8.51 0.02
C GLN A 137 13.85 9.73 -0.23
N ARG A 138 13.85 10.30 -1.44
CA ARG A 138 14.63 11.51 -1.75
C ARG A 138 13.98 12.81 -1.28
N THR A 139 12.68 12.83 -1.01
CA THR A 139 11.92 14.08 -0.77
C THR A 139 11.49 14.24 0.70
N VAL A 140 11.24 13.16 1.43
CA VAL A 140 10.73 13.24 2.82
C VAL A 140 11.80 13.65 3.84
N ARG A 141 13.10 13.43 3.56
CA ARG A 141 14.18 13.94 4.43
C ARG A 141 14.26 15.48 4.52
N ARG A 142 13.51 16.23 3.70
CA ARG A 142 13.53 17.70 3.74
C ARG A 142 12.38 18.37 4.49
N ARG A 143 11.37 17.66 5.02
CA ARG A 143 10.19 18.33 5.61
C ARG A 143 9.64 17.85 6.95
N VAL A 144 10.26 16.88 7.64
CA VAL A 144 9.79 16.49 8.99
C VAL A 144 10.92 16.49 10.01
N LEU A 145 11.29 17.70 10.45
CA LEU A 145 11.54 18.11 11.83
C LEU A 145 11.23 19.63 11.84
N PRO A 146 10.48 20.20 12.81
CA PRO A 146 10.55 19.90 14.24
C PRO A 146 9.17 19.83 14.95
N MET A 147 9.07 19.20 16.13
CA MET A 147 8.26 19.72 17.26
C MET A 147 8.55 18.93 18.54
N CYS A 148 9.79 19.06 19.01
CA CYS A 148 10.09 19.03 20.45
C CYS A 148 10.64 20.41 20.81
N ARG A 149 9.76 21.37 21.12
CA ARG A 149 10.15 22.61 21.81
C ARG A 149 9.03 23.10 22.72
N LEU A 150 9.24 22.82 24.01
CA LEU A 150 9.01 23.69 25.17
C LEU A 150 7.67 24.43 25.26
N SER A 151 6.86 24.02 26.25
CA SER A 151 5.94 24.91 26.94
C SER A 151 6.07 24.71 28.45
N ARG A 152 7.16 25.26 29.03
CA ARG A 152 7.17 25.67 30.44
C ARG A 152 6.34 26.95 30.52
N TRP A 153 5.16 26.90 31.12
CA TRP A 153 4.53 28.09 31.68
C TRP A 153 4.64 28.01 33.20
N ARG A 154 5.37 28.99 33.75
CA ARG A 154 5.52 29.24 35.18
C ARG A 154 4.21 29.79 35.73
N THR A 155 3.93 29.38 36.95
CA THR A 155 3.03 29.98 37.93
C THR A 155 3.40 31.42 38.28
N ALA A 156 2.41 32.33 38.24
CA ALA A 156 2.17 33.51 39.09
C ALA A 156 0.91 34.18 38.50
N SER A 157 -0.16 34.53 39.23
CA SER A 157 -0.17 35.32 40.46
C SER A 157 -1.46 35.12 41.25
N ALA A 158 -1.35 35.10 42.57
CA ALA A 158 -2.15 35.89 43.52
C ALA A 158 -1.31 36.06 44.79
#